data_AF-A0A7S0A508-F1
#
_entry.id   AF-A0A7S0A508-F1
#
_cell.length_a   1.000
_cell.length_b   1.000
_cell.length_c   1.000
_cell.angle_alpha   90.00
_cell.angle_beta   90.00
_cell.angle_gamma   90.00
#
_symmetry.space_group_name_H-M   'P 1'
#
loop_
_entity.id
_entity.type
_entity.pdbx_description
1 polymer ?
#
loop_
_entity_poly.entity_id
_entity_poly.type
_entity_poly.pdbx_seq_one_letter_code
_entity_poly.pdbx_strand_id
1 'polypeptide(L)'
;LRHEGLGDQCTVVQTVAGDWKARLAMCSIAETDGPVSEVCFILGQDSFETSVEKATGTGKGIFSMRGSGRKLIVLPRLGCGGAVQIPEELHGSVEVLDDYTDAAEISSTKVRDLLRKGNSVEEFIAAPVEAYIRGQGLYM
;
A
#
# COMPACT_ATOMS: atom_id res chain seq x y z
N LEU A 1 9.29 -22.59 23.39
CA LEU A 1 8.57 -22.04 22.23
C LEU A 1 9.62 -21.45 21.31
N ARG A 2 9.83 -22.06 20.13
CA ARG A 2 10.86 -21.64 19.19
C ARG A 2 10.45 -20.29 18.61
N HIS A 3 11.33 -19.30 18.73
CA HIS A 3 11.28 -18.08 17.93
C HIS A 3 11.65 -18.46 16.49
N GLU A 4 10.72 -19.04 15.75
CA GLU A 4 10.80 -19.11 14.28
C GLU A 4 10.28 -17.77 13.75
N GLY A 5 11.01 -16.69 14.09
CA GLY A 5 10.87 -15.43 13.39
C GLY A 5 11.56 -15.62 12.04
N LEU A 6 10.79 -15.68 10.97
CA LEU A 6 11.28 -15.57 9.60
C LEU A 6 12.37 -14.49 9.57
N GLY A 7 13.60 -14.91 9.26
CA GLY A 7 14.76 -14.05 9.09
C GLY A 7 14.70 -13.29 7.76
N ASP A 8 13.52 -12.77 7.43
CA ASP A 8 13.29 -12.06 6.18
C ASP A 8 13.88 -10.66 6.35
N GLN A 9 14.99 -10.43 5.65
CA GLN A 9 15.58 -9.10 5.56
C GLN A 9 14.62 -8.22 4.77
N CYS A 10 13.91 -7.34 5.46
CA CYS A 10 13.11 -6.30 4.84
C CYS A 10 13.97 -5.05 4.65
N THR A 11 14.20 -4.66 3.39
CA THR A 11 14.78 -3.36 3.05
C THR A 11 13.66 -2.40 2.70
N VAL A 12 13.50 -1.35 3.52
CA VAL A 12 12.56 -0.27 3.22
C VAL A 12 13.29 0.83 2.48
N VAL A 13 12.94 1.04 1.21
CA VAL A 13 13.44 2.17 0.41
C VAL A 13 12.30 3.15 0.21
N GLN A 14 12.45 4.37 0.73
CA GLN A 14 11.50 5.42 0.46
C GLN A 14 11.74 5.99 -0.94
N THR A 15 10.75 5.85 -1.81
CA THR A 15 10.80 6.36 -3.18
C THR A 15 9.62 7.30 -3.41
N VAL A 16 9.86 8.44 -4.05
CA VAL A 16 8.79 9.38 -4.42
C VAL A 16 8.42 9.14 -5.88
N ALA A 17 7.31 8.44 -6.10
CA ALA A 17 6.74 8.26 -7.43
C ALA A 17 5.43 9.06 -7.52
N GLY A 18 5.49 10.22 -8.19
CA GLY A 18 4.38 11.16 -8.29
C GLY A 18 3.22 10.67 -9.17
N ASP A 19 3.46 9.69 -10.04
CA ASP A 19 2.45 9.08 -10.90
C ASP A 19 2.72 7.58 -11.15
N TRP A 20 1.80 6.92 -11.85
CA TRP A 20 1.89 5.50 -12.17
C TRP A 20 3.04 5.14 -13.13
N LYS A 21 3.49 6.09 -13.96
CA LYS A 21 4.62 5.85 -14.86
C LYS A 21 5.94 5.81 -14.07
N ALA A 22 6.11 6.74 -13.13
CA ALA A 22 7.24 6.75 -12.21
C ALA A 22 7.24 5.49 -11.35
N ARG A 23 6.08 5.03 -10.88
CA ARG A 23 5.93 3.77 -10.13
C ARG A 23 6.42 2.57 -10.94
N LEU A 24 6.01 2.44 -12.19
CA LEU A 24 6.46 1.37 -13.10
C LEU A 24 7.97 1.42 -13.38
N ALA A 25 8.53 2.62 -13.50
CA ALA A 25 9.97 2.80 -13.66
C ALA A 25 10.73 2.32 -12.42
N MET A 26 10.23 2.60 -11.22
CA MET A 26 10.81 2.09 -9.97
C MET A 26 10.81 0.55 -9.91
N CYS A 27 9.74 -0.09 -10.38
CA CYS A 27 9.73 -1.56 -10.47
C CYS A 27 10.81 -2.10 -11.40
N SER A 28 11.06 -1.42 -12.52
CA SER A 28 12.10 -1.83 -13.46
C SER A 28 13.51 -1.71 -12.87
N ILE A 29 13.73 -0.71 -12.00
CA ILE A 29 14.98 -0.56 -11.23
C ILE A 29 15.11 -1.74 -10.25
N ALA A 30 14.07 -2.01 -9.46
CA ALA A 30 14.08 -3.11 -8.49
C ALA A 30 14.31 -4.49 -9.15
N GLU A 31 13.73 -4.72 -10.33
CA GLU A 31 13.97 -5.94 -11.12
C GLU A 31 15.40 -6.02 -11.67
N THR A 32 16.02 -4.89 -11.99
CA THR A 32 17.43 -4.86 -12.43
C THR A 32 18.37 -5.22 -11.28
N ASP A 33 18.07 -4.74 -10.08
CA ASP A 33 18.87 -5.02 -8.87
C ASP A 33 18.65 -6.46 -8.36
N GLY A 34 17.49 -7.07 -8.68
CA GLY A 34 17.13 -8.44 -8.30
C GLY A 34 16.43 -9.20 -9.44
N PRO A 35 17.16 -9.72 -10.44
CA PRO A 35 16.59 -10.26 -11.69
C PRO A 35 15.76 -11.54 -11.55
N VAL A 36 15.73 -12.14 -10.35
CA VAL A 36 14.92 -13.31 -10.00
C VAL A 36 13.69 -12.95 -9.17
N SER A 37 13.54 -11.69 -8.77
CA SER A 37 12.47 -11.22 -7.88
C SER A 37 11.23 -10.84 -8.68
N GLU A 38 10.06 -11.29 -8.21
CA GLU A 38 8.78 -10.79 -8.69
C GLU A 38 8.46 -9.46 -8.00
N VAL A 39 8.17 -8.42 -8.80
CA VAL A 39 7.77 -7.11 -8.29
C VAL A 39 6.28 -6.91 -8.51
N CYS A 40 5.54 -6.76 -7.40
CA CYS A 40 4.11 -6.47 -7.41
C CYS A 40 3.82 -5.13 -6.75
N PHE A 41 2.67 -4.55 -7.09
CA PHE A 41 2.10 -3.41 -6.39
C PHE A 41 1.12 -3.91 -5.33
N ILE A 42 1.13 -3.30 -4.15
CA ILE A 42 0.17 -3.59 -3.09
C ILE A 42 -0.56 -2.30 -2.73
N LEU A 43 -1.90 -2.32 -2.82
CA LEU A 43 -2.75 -1.18 -2.52
C LEU A 43 -3.90 -1.61 -1.61
N GLY A 44 -4.31 -0.71 -0.70
CA GLY A 44 -5.62 -0.81 -0.08
C GLY A 44 -6.74 -0.53 -1.08
N GLN A 45 -7.92 -1.12 -0.86
CA GLN A 45 -9.13 -0.92 -1.67
C GLN A 45 -9.44 0.56 -1.93
N ASP A 46 -9.43 1.40 -0.91
CA ASP A 46 -9.63 2.86 -1.00
C ASP A 46 -8.68 3.53 -2.00
N SER A 47 -7.40 3.16 -1.95
CA SER A 47 -6.35 3.70 -2.81
C SER A 47 -6.48 3.19 -4.25
N PHE A 48 -6.92 1.94 -4.43
CA PHE A 48 -7.23 1.37 -5.73
C PHE A 48 -8.41 2.09 -6.38
N GLU A 49 -9.54 2.17 -5.69
CA GLU A 49 -10.76 2.83 -6.17
C GLU A 49 -10.50 4.30 -6.53
N THR A 50 -9.81 5.03 -5.65
CA THR A 50 -9.38 6.42 -5.91
C THR A 50 -8.48 6.51 -7.16
N SER A 51 -7.60 5.53 -7.38
CA SER A 51 -6.70 5.52 -8.54
C SER A 51 -7.43 5.23 -9.84
N VAL A 52 -8.46 4.38 -9.81
CA VAL A 52 -9.35 4.09 -10.93
C VAL A 52 -10.18 5.33 -11.26
N GLU A 53 -10.82 5.94 -10.27
CA GLU A 53 -11.66 7.14 -10.44
C GLU A 53 -10.87 8.31 -11.06
N LYS A 54 -9.62 8.51 -10.61
CA LYS A 54 -8.75 9.59 -11.11
C LYS A 54 -8.15 9.33 -12.49
N ALA A 55 -8.26 8.11 -13.02
CA ALA A 55 -7.65 7.79 -14.30
C ALA A 55 -8.45 8.42 -15.46
N THR A 56 -7.82 9.36 -16.18
CA THR A 56 -8.47 10.15 -17.24
C THR A 56 -8.46 9.46 -18.62
N GLY A 57 -8.68 8.15 -18.64
CA GLY A 57 -8.77 7.33 -19.85
C GLY A 57 -7.68 6.26 -19.98
N THR A 58 -7.83 5.41 -21.00
CA THR A 58 -7.00 4.22 -21.23
C THR A 58 -5.51 4.56 -21.31
N GLY A 59 -4.67 3.77 -20.62
CA GLY A 59 -3.21 3.93 -20.61
C GLY A 59 -2.68 5.08 -19.74
N LYS A 60 -3.55 5.80 -19.03
CA LYS A 60 -3.16 6.84 -18.06
C LYS A 60 -3.48 6.40 -16.63
N GLY A 61 -2.76 6.98 -15.66
CA GLY A 61 -2.95 6.64 -14.25
C GLY A 61 -2.78 5.14 -14.03
N ILE A 62 -3.66 4.53 -13.24
CA ILE A 62 -3.59 3.09 -12.95
C ILE A 62 -3.70 2.22 -14.20
N PHE A 63 -4.36 2.69 -15.27
CA PHE A 63 -4.48 1.95 -16.52
C PHE A 63 -3.16 1.85 -17.30
N SER A 64 -2.10 2.58 -16.92
CA SER A 64 -0.77 2.34 -17.49
C SER A 64 -0.17 0.99 -17.05
N MET A 65 -0.79 0.31 -16.07
CA MET A 65 -0.45 -1.06 -15.68
C MET A 65 -0.74 -2.08 -16.79
N ARG A 66 -1.68 -1.79 -17.69
CA ARG A 66 -2.06 -2.70 -18.77
C ARG A 66 -0.85 -2.97 -19.67
N GLY A 67 -0.49 -4.25 -19.80
CA GLY A 67 0.66 -4.69 -20.59
C GLY A 67 2.02 -4.48 -19.92
N SER A 68 2.07 -4.03 -18.66
CA SER A 68 3.32 -3.90 -17.90
C SER A 68 3.94 -5.24 -17.48
N GLY A 69 3.16 -6.33 -17.56
CA GLY A 69 3.55 -7.66 -17.08
C GLY A 69 3.54 -7.82 -15.55
N ARG A 70 3.15 -6.77 -14.81
CA ARG A 70 3.19 -6.75 -13.34
C ARG A 70 1.80 -6.94 -12.74
N LYS A 71 1.78 -7.54 -11.55
CA LYS A 71 0.57 -7.71 -10.75
C LYS A 71 0.32 -6.53 -9.82
N LEU A 72 -0.96 -6.24 -9.61
CA LEU A 72 -1.48 -5.35 -8.59
C LEU A 72 -2.33 -6.18 -7.61
N ILE A 73 -1.89 -6.23 -6.36
CA ILE A 73 -2.61 -6.87 -5.27
C ILE A 73 -3.43 -5.79 -4.56
N VAL A 74 -4.74 -6.00 -4.49
CA VAL A 74 -5.68 -5.12 -3.78
C VAL A 74 -6.11 -5.79 -2.49
N LEU A 75 -5.89 -5.10 -1.38
CA LEU A 75 -6.28 -5.52 -0.04
C LEU A 75 -7.65 -4.92 0.30
N PRO A 76 -8.72 -5.74 0.44
CA PRO A 76 -10.02 -5.26 0.91
C PRO A 76 -9.90 -4.54 2.25
N ARG A 77 -10.62 -3.43 2.42
CA ARG A 77 -10.51 -2.61 3.64
C ARG A 77 -11.83 -2.50 4.39
N LEU A 78 -11.74 -2.53 5.72
CA LEU A 78 -12.90 -2.25 6.56
C LEU A 78 -13.39 -0.81 6.32
N GLY A 79 -14.70 -0.64 6.19
CA GLY A 79 -15.32 0.66 5.90
C GLY A 79 -15.34 1.05 4.42
N CYS A 80 -14.70 0.29 3.53
CA CYS A 80 -14.88 0.45 2.08
C CYS A 80 -16.15 -0.27 1.61
N GLY A 81 -16.78 0.26 0.57
CA GLY A 81 -18.08 -0.21 0.09
C GLY A 81 -17.96 -1.50 -0.72
N GLY A 82 -18.53 -2.60 -0.22
CA GLY A 82 -18.76 -3.82 -0.99
C GLY A 82 -17.50 -4.47 -1.59
N ALA A 83 -17.72 -5.37 -2.55
CA ALA A 83 -16.64 -6.06 -3.25
C ALA A 83 -15.90 -5.13 -4.21
N VAL A 84 -14.57 -5.28 -4.28
CA VAL A 84 -13.70 -4.52 -5.19
C VAL A 84 -14.16 -4.71 -6.64
N GLN A 85 -14.51 -3.62 -7.31
CA GLN A 85 -14.88 -3.64 -8.72
C GLN A 85 -13.63 -3.43 -9.58
N ILE A 86 -13.24 -4.44 -10.36
CA ILE A 86 -12.08 -4.37 -11.24
C ILE A 86 -12.53 -3.92 -12.64
N PRO A 87 -12.00 -2.80 -13.17
CA PRO A 87 -12.25 -2.40 -14.55
C PRO A 87 -11.72 -3.43 -15.56
N GLU A 88 -12.39 -3.56 -16.70
CA GLU A 88 -12.04 -4.51 -17.75
C GLU A 88 -10.57 -4.39 -18.21
N GLU A 89 -10.06 -3.15 -18.29
CA GLU A 89 -8.68 -2.87 -18.70
C GLU A 89 -7.61 -3.42 -17.74
N LEU A 90 -8.01 -3.74 -16.51
CA LEU A 90 -7.14 -4.25 -15.46
C LEU A 90 -7.37 -5.75 -15.19
N HIS A 91 -8.31 -6.39 -15.89
CA HIS A 91 -8.55 -7.84 -15.77
C HIS A 91 -7.28 -8.63 -16.07
N GLY A 92 -6.94 -9.56 -15.17
CA GLY A 92 -5.73 -10.39 -15.26
C GLY A 92 -4.44 -9.70 -14.79
N SER A 93 -4.46 -8.39 -14.52
CA SER A 93 -3.35 -7.69 -13.85
C SER A 93 -3.64 -7.40 -12.37
N VAL A 94 -4.89 -7.55 -11.94
CA VAL A 94 -5.34 -7.30 -10.56
C VAL A 94 -5.72 -8.61 -9.89
N GLU A 95 -5.21 -8.78 -8.68
CA GLU A 95 -5.54 -9.85 -7.75
C GLU A 95 -6.13 -9.21 -6.49
N VAL A 96 -7.34 -9.60 -6.11
CA VAL A 96 -7.94 -9.16 -4.84
C VAL A 96 -7.66 -10.25 -3.80
N LEU A 97 -7.06 -9.86 -2.69
CA LEU A 97 -6.71 -10.79 -1.61
C LEU A 97 -7.93 -10.96 -0.68
N ASP A 98 -8.90 -11.75 -1.11
CA ASP A 98 -10.21 -11.87 -0.44
C ASP A 98 -10.15 -12.48 0.97
N ASP A 99 -9.08 -13.20 1.30
CA ASP A 99 -8.82 -13.77 2.63
C ASP A 99 -8.10 -12.79 3.57
N TYR A 100 -7.69 -11.63 3.07
CA TYR A 100 -7.20 -10.54 3.90
C TYR A 100 -8.35 -9.82 4.61
N THR A 101 -8.13 -9.46 5.87
CA THR A 101 -9.03 -8.60 6.62
C THR A 101 -8.22 -7.63 7.46
N ASP A 102 -8.56 -6.34 7.38
CA ASP A 102 -8.01 -5.33 8.27
C ASP A 102 -8.25 -5.75 9.73
N ALA A 103 -7.21 -5.78 10.55
CA ALA A 103 -7.35 -6.07 11.99
C ALA A 103 -8.13 -4.98 12.74
N ALA A 104 -8.12 -3.75 12.20
CA ALA A 104 -8.84 -2.61 12.75
C ALA A 104 -9.15 -1.58 11.65
N GLU A 105 -10.27 -0.87 11.79
CA GLU A 105 -10.57 0.28 10.94
C GLU A 105 -9.71 1.49 11.34
N ILE A 106 -8.60 1.66 10.62
CA ILE A 106 -7.62 2.71 10.88
C ILE A 106 -7.10 3.42 9.63
N SER A 107 -6.93 4.73 9.76
CA SER A 107 -6.26 5.57 8.78
C SER A 107 -5.17 6.41 9.45
N SER A 108 -4.16 6.83 8.67
CA SER A 108 -3.12 7.73 9.17
C SER A 108 -3.71 9.08 9.63
N THR A 109 -4.84 9.52 9.08
CA THR A 109 -5.54 10.73 9.53
C THR A 109 -6.03 10.57 10.97
N LYS A 110 -6.70 9.45 11.27
CA LYS A 110 -7.16 9.12 12.63
C LYS A 110 -6.00 9.06 13.63
N VAL A 111 -4.89 8.41 13.24
CA VAL A 111 -3.67 8.33 14.08
C VAL A 111 -3.13 9.72 14.41
N ARG A 112 -2.97 10.59 13.40
CA ARG A 112 -2.46 11.95 13.61
C ARG A 112 -3.37 12.78 14.52
N ASP A 113 -4.69 12.64 14.37
CA ASP A 113 -5.64 13.40 15.19
C ASP A 113 -5.67 12.92 16.65
N LEU A 114 -5.45 11.63 16.90
CA LEU A 114 -5.28 11.11 18.25
C LEU A 114 -3.99 11.62 18.89
N LEU A 115 -2.88 11.58 18.15
CA LEU A 115 -1.58 12.08 18.61
C LEU A 115 -1.61 13.57 18.96
N ARG A 116 -2.25 14.41 18.13
CA ARG A 116 -2.45 15.86 18.38
C ARG A 116 -3.20 16.14 19.68
N LYS A 117 -4.12 15.24 20.06
CA LYS A 117 -4.90 15.33 21.30
C LYS A 117 -4.15 14.77 22.51
N GLY A 118 -2.91 14.28 22.33
CA GLY A 118 -2.12 13.66 23.38
C GLY A 118 -2.52 12.21 23.70
N ASN A 119 -3.43 11.60 22.94
CA ASN A 119 -3.84 10.22 23.16
C ASN A 119 -2.78 9.24 22.69
N SER A 120 -2.68 8.08 23.36
CA SER A 120 -1.89 6.94 22.88
C SER A 120 -2.53 6.30 21.65
N VAL A 121 -1.70 5.73 20.79
CA VAL A 121 -2.07 5.01 19.57
C VAL A 121 -1.36 3.64 19.50
N GLU A 122 -0.86 3.11 20.62
CA GLU A 122 -0.16 1.81 20.67
C GLU A 122 -1.07 0.63 20.29
N GLU A 123 -2.40 0.81 20.40
CA GLU A 123 -3.38 -0.16 19.90
C GLU A 123 -3.39 -0.28 18.37
N PHE A 124 -2.75 0.66 17.68
CA PHE A 124 -2.83 0.84 16.23
C PHE A 124 -1.49 0.73 15.52
N ILE A 125 -0.41 1.16 16.20
CA ILE A 125 0.95 1.16 15.66
C ILE A 125 1.89 0.57 16.69
N ALA A 126 3.01 0.01 16.23
CA ALA A 126 4.02 -0.53 17.14
C ALA A 126 4.54 0.56 18.08
N ALA A 127 4.67 0.26 19.38
CA ALA A 127 5.11 1.21 20.40
C ALA A 127 6.41 1.98 20.04
N PRO A 128 7.44 1.36 19.40
CA PRO A 128 8.61 2.11 18.94
C PRO A 128 8.30 3.22 17.93
N VAL A 129 7.26 3.04 17.10
CA VAL A 129 6.82 4.05 16.12
C VAL A 129 6.15 5.23 16.82
N GLU A 130 5.28 4.97 17.81
CA GLU A 130 4.67 6.04 18.62
C GLU A 130 5.75 6.82 19.39
N ALA A 131 6.68 6.11 20.05
CA ALA A 131 7.77 6.72 20.79
C ALA A 131 8.63 7.63 19.91
N TYR A 132 8.95 7.17 18.68
CA TYR A 132 9.66 7.97 17.70
C TYR A 132 8.90 9.23 17.31
N ILE A 133 7.61 9.10 16.96
CA ILE A 133 6.75 10.24 16.59
C ILE A 133 6.74 11.32 17.67
N ARG A 134 6.55 10.92 18.93
CA ARG A 134 6.54 11.84 20.07
C ARG A 134 7.91 12.47 20.32
N GLY A 135 8.97 11.67 20.29
CA GLY A 135 10.33 12.13 20.51
C GLY A 135 10.83 13.12 19.45
N GLN A 136 10.33 13.02 18.23
CA GLN A 136 10.63 13.94 17.12
C GLN A 136 9.63 15.09 16.98
N GLY A 137 8.59 15.15 17.83
CA GLY A 137 7.52 16.15 17.73
C GLY A 137 6.75 16.12 16.41
N LEU A 138 6.63 14.95 15.78
CA LEU A 138 5.86 14.82 14.56
C LEU A 138 4.37 14.96 14.86
N TYR A 139 3.66 15.72 14.04
CA TYR A 139 2.22 15.95 14.13
C TYR A 139 1.73 16.68 15.40
N MET A 140 2.62 17.31 16.18
CA MET A 140 2.27 18.19 17.30
C MET A 140 1.89 19.60 16.84
#